data_AF-A0A1E7R8V5-F1
#
_entry.id   AF-A0A1E7R8V5-F1
#
_cell.length_a   1.000
_cell.length_b   1.000
_cell.length_c   1.000
_cell.angle_alpha   90.00
_cell.angle_beta   90.00
_cell.angle_gamma   90.00
#
_symmetry.space_group_name_H-M   'P 1'
#
loop_
_entity.id
_entity.type
_entity.pdbx_description
1 polymer ?
#
loop_
_entity_poly.entity_id
_entity_poly.type
_entity_poly.pdbx_seq_one_letter_code
_entity_poly.pdbx_strand_id
1 'polypeptide(L)'
;MSDKTRTQNQDEWKRTQIRIPVTLYEEIAEHAKKDNLSLNTAMLDLIEKGLDKKDISIDSKTLDKFQSLNEKIEKLTKLIDQKI
;
A
#
# COMPACT_ATOMS: atom_id res chain seq x y z
N MET A 1 -27.13 -0.82 38.42
CA MET A 1 -26.25 -1.40 37.38
C MET A 1 -26.32 -0.47 36.19
N SER A 2 -25.45 0.53 36.15
CA SER A 2 -25.45 1.54 35.09
C SER A 2 -24.53 1.03 33.99
N ASP A 3 -25.11 0.48 32.92
CA ASP A 3 -24.36 0.13 31.72
C ASP A 3 -23.70 1.40 31.18
N LYS A 4 -22.39 1.51 31.41
CA LYS A 4 -21.55 2.53 30.80
C LYS A 4 -21.53 2.24 29.30
N THR A 5 -22.49 2.80 28.57
CA THR A 5 -22.37 2.97 27.13
C THR A 5 -21.12 3.80 26.91
N ARG A 6 -20.00 3.16 26.55
CA ARG A 6 -18.80 3.86 26.06
C ARG A 6 -19.21 4.49 24.75
N THR A 7 -19.77 5.69 24.82
CA THR A 7 -19.92 6.58 23.68
C THR A 7 -18.50 6.94 23.25
N GLN A 8 -17.87 6.09 22.45
CA GLN A 8 -16.65 6.49 21.75
C GLN A 8 -17.00 7.77 20.98
N ASN A 9 -16.21 8.81 21.20
CA ASN A 9 -16.45 10.13 20.65
C ASN A 9 -16.54 10.01 19.12
N GLN A 10 -17.75 10.12 18.57
CA GLN A 10 -18.00 9.88 17.13
C GLN A 10 -17.54 11.04 16.25
N ASP A 11 -16.97 12.08 16.85
CA ASP A 11 -16.39 13.23 16.16
C ASP A 11 -15.05 12.90 15.51
N GLU A 12 -14.27 11.98 16.12
CA GLU A 12 -12.98 11.53 15.59
C GLU A 12 -13.10 10.29 14.70
N TRP A 13 -14.04 9.39 15.01
CA TRP A 13 -14.19 8.10 14.32
C TRP A 13 -15.64 7.86 13.90
N LYS A 14 -15.87 7.63 12.60
CA LYS A 14 -17.17 7.20 12.07
C LYS A 14 -17.24 5.68 12.00
N ARG A 15 -18.40 5.12 12.35
CA ARG A 15 -18.67 3.68 12.24
C ARG A 15 -19.22 3.37 10.86
N THR A 16 -18.65 2.36 10.22
CA THR A 16 -19.12 1.86 8.91
C THR A 16 -19.35 0.36 9.02
N GLN A 17 -20.42 -0.12 8.38
CA GLN A 17 -20.68 -1.54 8.18
C GLN A 17 -20.49 -1.86 6.70
N ILE A 18 -19.66 -2.86 6.39
CA ILE A 18 -19.34 -3.25 5.01
C ILE A 18 -19.74 -4.71 4.82
N ARG A 19 -20.42 -5.00 3.70
CA ARG A 19 -20.62 -6.37 3.22
C ARG A 19 -19.57 -6.65 2.14
N ILE A 20 -18.74 -7.66 2.37
CA ILE A 20 -17.67 -8.06 1.44
C ILE A 20 -17.79 -9.56 1.11
N PRO A 21 -17.30 -9.99 -0.07
CA PRO A 21 -17.08 -11.40 -0.38
C PRO A 21 -16.25 -12.10 0.71
N VAL A 22 -16.58 -13.36 0.99
CA VAL A 22 -15.90 -14.17 2.01
C VAL A 22 -14.40 -14.28 1.72
N THR A 23 -14.04 -14.48 0.45
CA THR A 23 -12.64 -14.59 0.03
C THR A 23 -11.83 -13.34 0.38
N LEU A 24 -12.39 -12.14 0.17
CA LEU A 24 -11.72 -10.89 0.53
C LEU A 24 -11.58 -10.72 2.04
N TYR A 25 -12.61 -11.12 2.80
CA TYR A 25 -12.53 -11.11 4.26
C TYR A 25 -11.39 -12.01 4.77
N GLU A 26 -11.25 -13.21 4.20
CA GLU A 26 -10.21 -14.17 4.55
C GLU A 26 -8.82 -13.61 4.24
N GLU A 27 -8.62 -13.01 3.07
CA GLU A 27 -7.36 -12.34 2.71
C GLU A 27 -6.98 -11.22 3.70
N ILE A 28 -7.95 -10.39 4.09
CA ILE A 28 -7.72 -9.32 5.09
C ILE A 28 -7.39 -9.93 6.46
N ALA A 29 -8.04 -11.02 6.84
CA ALA A 29 -7.78 -11.71 8.10
C ALA A 29 -6.40 -12.36 8.14
N GLU A 30 -5.92 -12.91 7.01
CA GLU A 30 -4.55 -13.41 6.89
C GLU A 30 -3.52 -12.29 6.99
N HIS A 31 -3.75 -11.15 6.31
CA HIS A 31 -2.92 -9.95 6.44
C HIS A 31 -2.83 -9.48 7.90
N ALA A 32 -3.98 -9.43 8.59
CA ALA A 32 -4.03 -9.07 10.01
C ALA A 32 -3.20 -10.02 10.89
N LYS A 33 -3.30 -11.33 10.67
CA LYS A 33 -2.52 -12.33 11.43
C LYS A 33 -1.02 -12.19 11.18
N LYS A 34 -0.62 -12.03 9.91
CA LYS A 34 0.79 -11.93 9.51
C LYS A 34 1.47 -10.74 10.18
N ASP A 35 0.78 -9.60 10.24
CA ASP A 35 1.33 -8.34 10.73
C ASP A 35 0.96 -8.08 12.21
N ASN A 36 0.35 -9.05 12.89
CA ASN A 36 -0.11 -8.97 14.29
C ASN A 36 -1.03 -7.74 14.55
N LEU A 37 -1.91 -7.47 13.60
CA LEU A 37 -2.87 -6.36 13.63
C LEU A 37 -4.27 -6.83 14.03
N SER A 38 -5.07 -5.90 14.57
CA SER A 38 -6.51 -6.12 14.63
C SER A 38 -7.10 -6.10 13.21
N LEU A 39 -8.20 -6.81 13.00
CA LEU A 39 -8.87 -6.83 11.69
C LEU A 39 -9.26 -5.41 11.22
N ASN A 40 -9.68 -4.55 12.15
CA ASN A 40 -10.00 -3.15 11.85
C ASN A 40 -8.76 -2.38 11.38
N THR A 41 -7.64 -2.55 12.08
CA THR A 41 -6.37 -1.90 11.72
C THR A 41 -5.87 -2.38 10.37
N ALA A 42 -5.94 -3.69 10.10
CA ALA A 42 -5.60 -4.27 8.80
C ALA A 42 -6.49 -3.73 7.67
N MET A 43 -7.79 -3.58 7.92
CA MET A 43 -8.71 -2.99 6.94
C MET A 43 -8.33 -1.54 6.61
N LEU A 44 -8.04 -0.71 7.62
CA LEU A 44 -7.64 0.68 7.41
C LEU A 44 -6.30 0.78 6.67
N ASP A 45 -5.29 0.01 7.07
CA ASP A 45 -3.97 -0.06 6.43
C ASP A 45 -4.07 -0.41 4.94
N LEU A 46 -4.89 -1.41 4.59
CA LEU A 46 -5.08 -1.81 3.20
C LEU A 46 -5.84 -0.76 2.38
N ILE A 47 -6.82 -0.07 2.99
CA ILE A 47 -7.53 1.04 2.35
C ILE A 47 -6.56 2.19 2.06
N GLU A 48 -5.76 2.61 3.04
CA GLU A 48 -4.76 3.68 2.89
C GLU A 48 -3.77 3.35 1.78
N LYS A 49 -3.16 2.16 1.81
CA LYS A 49 -2.27 1.67 0.74
C LYS A 49 -2.93 1.65 -0.64
N GLY A 50 -4.23 1.34 -0.70
CA GLY A 50 -5.00 1.35 -1.94
C GLY A 50 -5.27 2.77 -2.46
N LEU A 51 -5.47 3.74 -1.57
CA LEU A 51 -5.68 5.14 -1.91
C LEU A 51 -4.38 5.82 -2.32
N ASP A 52 -3.28 5.56 -1.62
CA ASP A 52 -1.94 6.12 -1.92
C ASP A 52 -1.42 5.70 -3.31
N LYS A 53 -1.80 4.50 -3.77
CA LYS A 53 -1.44 4.02 -5.11
C LYS A 53 -2.03 4.84 -6.26
N LYS A 54 -3.06 5.67 -6.01
CA LYS A 54 -3.61 6.56 -7.04
C LYS A 54 -2.68 7.72 -7.39
N ASP A 55 -1.70 8.02 -6.54
CA ASP A 55 -0.75 9.12 -6.75
C ASP A 55 0.59 8.69 -7.35
N ILE A 56 0.75 7.42 -7.73
CA ILE A 56 1.92 6.97 -8.50
C ILE A 56 1.70 7.32 -9.99
N SER A 57 1.53 8.60 -10.28
CA SER A 57 1.94 9.09 -11.60
C SER A 57 3.46 9.15 -11.58
N ILE A 58 4.12 8.28 -12.34
CA ILE A 58 5.56 8.40 -12.56
C ILE A 58 5.76 9.77 -13.22
N ASP A 59 6.36 10.70 -12.48
CA ASP A 59 6.69 12.02 -13.01
C ASP A 59 7.60 11.84 -14.23
N SER A 60 7.33 12.58 -15.31
CA SER A 60 8.05 12.43 -16.57
C SER A 60 9.57 12.61 -16.40
N LYS A 61 10.02 13.43 -15.46
CA LYS A 61 11.45 13.61 -15.14
C LYS A 61 12.05 12.37 -14.50
N THR A 62 11.27 11.64 -13.71
CA THR A 62 11.70 10.34 -13.15
C THR A 62 11.84 9.32 -14.29
N LEU A 63 10.90 9.29 -15.24
CA LEU A 63 10.99 8.45 -16.43
C LEU A 63 12.21 8.79 -17.30
N ASP A 64 12.47 10.07 -17.54
CA ASP A 64 13.62 10.56 -18.31
C ASP A 64 14.95 10.18 -17.63
N LYS A 65 15.02 10.25 -16.30
CA LYS A 65 16.18 9.79 -15.53
C LYS A 65 16.42 8.29 -15.71
N PHE A 66 15.38 7.47 -15.61
CA PHE A 66 15.50 6.02 -15.83
C PHE A 66 15.99 5.70 -17.25
N GLN A 67 15.49 6.39 -18.26
CA GLN A 67 15.96 6.23 -19.64
C GLN A 67 17.43 6.59 -19.78
N SER A 68 17.84 7.75 -19.25
CA SER A 68 19.25 8.18 -19.29
C SER A 68 20.20 7.24 -18.54
N LEU A 69 19.71 6.58 -17.49
CA LEU A 69 20.49 5.61 -16.72
C LEU A 69 20.68 4.31 -17.51
N ASN A 70 19.63 3.83 -18.18
CA ASN A 70 19.70 2.64 -19.05
C ASN A 70 20.68 2.86 -20.21
N GLU A 71 20.66 4.03 -20.85
CA GLU A 71 21.63 4.37 -21.90
C GLU A 71 23.07 4.34 -21.40
N LYS A 72 23.32 4.82 -20.17
CA LYS A 72 24.65 4.77 -19.55
C LYS A 72 25.08 3.33 -19.26
N ILE A 73 24.16 2.49 -18.76
CA ILE A 73 24.43 1.08 -18.50
C ILE A 73 24.79 0.36 -19.80
N GLU A 74 24.02 0.55 -20.88
CA GLU A 74 24.33 -0.05 -22.18
C GLU A 74 25.71 0.36 -22.73
N LYS A 75 26.08 1.63 -22.57
CA LYS A 75 27.41 2.13 -22.96
C LYS A 75 28.52 1.47 -22.14
N LEU A 76 28.32 1.30 -20.83
CA LEU A 76 29.29 0.64 -19.96
C LEU A 76 29.46 -0.85 -20.31
N THR A 77 28.36 -1.56 -20.59
CA THR A 77 28.41 -2.97 -21.00
C THR A 77 29.23 -3.14 -22.28
N LYS A 78 28.99 -2.29 -23.30
CA LYS A 78 29.75 -2.31 -24.56
C LYS A 78 31.24 -2.03 -24.36
N LEU A 79 31.62 -1.19 -23.40
CA LEU A 79 33.02 -0.90 -23.10
C LEU A 79 33.72 -2.06 -22.39
N ILE A 80 32.99 -2.86 -21.62
CA ILE A 80 33.52 -4.06 -20.96
C ILE A 80 33.74 -5.15 -22.01
N ASP A 81 32.79 -5.34 -22.94
CA ASP A 81 32.87 -6.33 -24.01
C ASP A 81 34.01 -6.05 -25.01
N GLN A 82 34.45 -4.79 -25.14
CA GLN A 82 35.58 -4.40 -26.00
C GLN A 82 36.96 -4.52 -25.31
N LYS A 83 36.99 -4.78 -24.00
CA LYS A 83 38.22 -4.88 -23.19
C LYS A 83 38.65 -6.31 -22.88
N ILE A 84 37.82 -7.30 -23.23
CA ILE A 84 38.09 -8.74 -23.14
C ILE A 84 38.42 -9.24 -24.54
#